data_AF-A0A1Q6T1P3-F1
#
_entry.id   AF-A0A1Q6T1P3-F1
#
_cell.length_a   1.000
_cell.length_b   1.000
_cell.length_c   1.000
_cell.angle_alpha   90.00
_cell.angle_beta   90.00
_cell.angle_gamma   90.00
#
_symmetry.space_group_name_H-M   'P 1'
#
loop_
_entity.id
_entity.type
_entity.pdbx_description
1 polymer ?
#
loop_
_entity_poly.entity_id
_entity_poly.type
_entity_poly.pdbx_seq_one_letter_code
_entity_poly.pdbx_strand_id
1 'polypeptide(L)'
;MKSGKKDIELRLYDDKRKLIQIGDMIEFANFSDSRNTFCAEVVALHRAADFASLCQKIDCRRAGMESPEELIKVLAEFYPAERQKEFGVVGIEVKREE
;
A
#
# COMPACT_ATOMS: atom_id res chain seq x y z
N MET A 1 1.42 -9.81 -3.29
CA MET A 1 2.17 -9.06 -4.32
C MET A 1 2.89 -9.98 -5.28
N LYS A 2 3.91 -10.78 -4.90
CA LYS A 2 4.75 -11.65 -5.77
C LYS A 2 4.07 -12.47 -6.90
N SER A 3 2.76 -12.71 -6.89
CA SER A 3 2.04 -13.38 -7.98
C SER A 3 1.62 -12.48 -9.15
N GLY A 4 1.68 -11.14 -9.02
CA GLY A 4 1.23 -10.20 -10.06
C GLY A 4 -0.16 -9.64 -9.82
N LYS A 5 -0.96 -10.34 -9.03
CA LYS A 5 -2.37 -10.00 -8.80
C LYS A 5 -2.59 -8.76 -7.94
N LYS A 6 -1.57 -8.35 -7.18
CA LYS A 6 -1.61 -7.15 -6.32
C LYS A 6 -0.37 -6.31 -6.61
N ASP A 7 -0.59 -5.06 -6.96
CA ASP A 7 0.44 -4.09 -7.33
C ASP A 7 0.29 -2.74 -6.60
N ILE A 8 -0.69 -2.61 -5.70
CA ILE A 8 -0.83 -1.45 -4.80
C ILE A 8 -0.67 -1.90 -3.35
N GLU A 9 0.32 -1.34 -2.64
CA GLU A 9 0.53 -1.60 -1.21
C GLU A 9 -0.03 -0.44 -0.38
N LEU A 10 -0.86 -0.76 0.61
CA LEU A 10 -1.52 0.25 1.46
C LEU A 10 -0.78 0.42 2.79
N ARG A 11 -0.48 1.67 3.14
CA ARG A 11 0.22 2.03 4.38
C ARG A 11 -0.27 3.37 4.92
N LEU A 12 0.00 3.63 6.20
CA LEU A 12 0.03 5.01 6.69
C LEU A 12 1.11 5.80 5.95
N TYR A 13 0.88 7.08 5.75
CA TYR A 13 1.89 7.99 5.20
C TYR A 13 2.83 8.48 6.32
N ASP A 14 3.40 7.51 7.05
CA ASP A 14 4.33 7.71 8.16
C ASP A 14 5.70 8.23 7.71
N ASP A 15 6.57 8.61 8.64
CA ASP A 15 7.86 9.21 8.32
C ASP A 15 8.76 8.32 7.46
N LYS A 16 8.61 6.99 7.56
CA LYS A 16 9.32 6.06 6.68
C LYS A 16 8.76 6.12 5.25
N ARG A 17 7.44 6.14 5.09
CA ARG A 17 6.77 6.16 3.77
C ARG A 17 6.81 7.53 3.11
N LYS A 18 6.98 8.60 3.88
CA LYS A 18 7.22 9.96 3.34
C LYS A 18 8.49 10.08 2.53
N LEU A 19 9.48 9.22 2.79
CA LEU A 19 10.75 9.20 2.07
C LEU A 19 10.66 8.54 0.69
N ILE A 20 9.59 7.75 0.43
CA ILE A 20 9.43 7.02 -0.83
C ILE A 20 9.07 8.00 -1.95
N GLN A 21 9.77 7.87 -3.07
CA GLN A 21 9.56 8.63 -4.30
C GLN A 21 9.19 7.72 -5.46
N ILE A 22 8.59 8.31 -6.50
CA ILE A 22 8.37 7.60 -7.77
C ILE A 22 9.74 7.33 -8.40
N GLY A 23 9.94 6.11 -8.89
CA GLY A 23 11.23 5.60 -9.39
C GLY A 23 12.08 4.88 -8.35
N ASP A 24 11.69 4.89 -7.06
CA ASP A 24 12.40 4.12 -6.04
C ASP A 24 12.20 2.62 -6.25
N MET A 25 13.25 1.84 -5.95
CA MET A 25 13.17 0.38 -5.88
C MET A 25 12.89 -0.07 -4.46
N ILE A 26 11.82 -0.84 -4.27
CA ILE A 26 11.46 -1.43 -2.98
C ILE A 26 11.68 -2.94 -3.05
N GLU A 27 12.50 -3.46 -2.13
CA GLU A 27 12.58 -4.89 -1.86
C GLU A 27 11.45 -5.31 -0.90
N PHE A 28 10.60 -6.22 -1.37
CA PHE A 28 9.55 -6.85 -0.57
C PHE A 28 10.02 -8.23 -0.12
N ALA A 29 9.90 -8.52 1.18
CA ALA A 29 10.15 -9.84 1.74
C ALA A 29 8.84 -10.49 2.20
N ASN A 30 8.71 -11.80 2.02
CA ASN A 30 7.61 -12.55 2.62
C ASN A 30 7.76 -12.59 4.14
N PHE A 31 6.69 -12.29 4.87
CA PHE A 31 6.69 -12.30 6.33
C PHE A 31 7.05 -13.67 6.93
N SER A 32 6.64 -14.77 6.28
CA SER A 32 6.88 -16.14 6.75
C SER A 32 8.24 -16.71 6.32
N ASP A 33 8.86 -16.14 5.27
CA ASP A 33 10.20 -16.53 4.80
C ASP A 33 10.92 -15.30 4.22
N SER A 34 11.78 -14.68 5.04
CA SER A 34 12.48 -13.45 4.67
C SER A 34 13.46 -13.62 3.50
N ARG A 35 13.84 -14.86 3.15
CA ARG A 35 14.67 -15.14 1.96
C ARG A 35 13.85 -15.08 0.67
N ASN A 36 12.54 -15.15 0.77
CA ASN A 36 11.64 -15.04 -0.37
C ASN A 36 11.33 -13.57 -0.63
N THR A 37 12.24 -12.91 -1.34
CA THR A 37 12.12 -11.50 -1.72
C THR A 37 11.74 -11.31 -3.20
N PHE A 38 11.34 -10.09 -3.55
CA PHE A 38 11.31 -9.57 -4.91
C PHE A 38 11.45 -8.04 -4.87
N CYS A 39 12.03 -7.46 -5.91
CA CYS A 39 12.10 -6.00 -6.08
C CYS A 39 10.97 -5.50 -6.98
N ALA A 40 10.53 -4.27 -6.73
CA ALA A 40 9.59 -3.57 -7.59
C ALA A 40 9.86 -2.06 -7.58
N GLU A 41 9.67 -1.42 -8.72
CA GLU A 41 9.77 0.02 -8.91
C GLU A 41 8.47 0.69 -8.47
N VAL A 42 8.56 1.80 -7.74
CA VAL A 42 7.41 2.64 -7.41
C VAL A 42 7.02 3.47 -8.62
N VAL A 43 5.82 3.23 -9.17
CA VAL A 43 5.33 3.92 -10.36
C VAL A 43 4.31 5.02 -10.05
N ALA A 44 3.61 4.93 -8.90
CA ALA A 44 2.72 5.99 -8.44
C ALA A 44 2.54 5.98 -6.91
N LEU A 45 2.18 7.14 -6.36
CA LEU A 45 1.87 7.34 -4.94
C LEU A 45 0.50 8.02 -4.79
N HIS A 46 -0.49 7.24 -4.37
CA HIS A 46 -1.86 7.70 -4.15
C HIS A 46 -2.05 8.11 -2.70
N ARG A 47 -2.04 9.42 -2.41
CA ARG A 47 -2.16 9.92 -1.03
C ARG A 47 -3.59 10.36 -0.70
N ALA A 48 -4.03 10.11 0.53
CA ALA A 48 -5.33 10.58 1.02
C ALA A 48 -5.31 10.80 2.54
N ALA A 49 -6.37 11.43 3.07
CA ALA A 49 -6.50 11.65 4.52
C ALA A 49 -6.79 10.36 5.30
N ASP A 50 -7.54 9.43 4.69
CA ASP A 50 -7.95 8.16 5.28
C ASP A 50 -8.17 7.10 4.19
N PHE A 51 -8.35 5.84 4.60
CA PHE A 51 -8.56 4.75 3.65
C PHE A 51 -9.87 4.89 2.87
N ALA A 52 -10.91 5.49 3.44
CA ALA A 52 -12.17 5.72 2.74
C ALA A 52 -11.99 6.64 1.52
N SER A 53 -11.22 7.71 1.68
CA SER A 53 -10.85 8.62 0.62
C SER A 53 -9.86 7.99 -0.36
N LEU A 54 -8.97 7.12 0.11
CA LEU A 54 -8.03 6.42 -0.75
C LEU A 54 -8.72 5.43 -1.69
N CYS A 55 -9.74 4.70 -1.23
CA CYS A 55 -10.54 3.79 -2.04
C CYS A 55 -11.22 4.46 -3.25
N GLN A 56 -11.41 5.78 -3.22
CA GLN A 56 -11.96 6.53 -4.36
C GLN A 56 -10.92 6.79 -5.46
N LYS A 57 -9.63 6.62 -5.15
CA LYS A 57 -8.50 6.90 -6.05
C LYS A 57 -7.89 5.65 -6.66
N ILE A 58 -8.12 4.48 -6.06
CA ILE A 58 -7.50 3.21 -6.47
C ILE A 58 -8.56 2.13 -6.63
N ASP A 59 -8.25 1.12 -7.44
CA ASP A 59 -9.01 -0.13 -7.43
C ASP A 59 -8.57 -0.98 -6.23
N CYS A 60 -9.50 -1.24 -5.31
CA CYS A 60 -9.23 -2.02 -4.09
C CYS A 60 -8.78 -3.45 -4.41
N ARG A 61 -9.18 -4.01 -5.57
CA ARG A 61 -8.76 -5.35 -6.03
C ARG A 61 -7.28 -5.41 -6.36
N ARG A 62 -6.69 -4.29 -6.78
CA ARG A 62 -5.24 -4.14 -7.00
C ARG A 62 -4.44 -4.08 -5.69
N ALA A 63 -5.08 -3.65 -4.60
CA ALA A 63 -4.59 -3.85 -3.24
C ALA A 63 -5.00 -5.23 -2.65
N GLY A 64 -5.81 -5.97 -3.40
CA GLY A 64 -6.29 -7.31 -3.10
C GLY A 64 -7.25 -7.39 -1.93
N MET A 65 -8.16 -6.42 -1.89
CA MET A 65 -9.43 -6.47 -1.17
C MET A 65 -10.55 -6.55 -2.21
N GLU A 66 -11.65 -7.22 -1.89
CA GLU A 66 -12.76 -7.41 -2.84
C GLU A 66 -13.60 -6.13 -3.00
N SER A 67 -13.64 -5.29 -1.95
CA SER A 67 -14.44 -4.07 -1.89
C SER A 67 -13.79 -2.96 -1.05
N PRO A 68 -14.16 -1.68 -1.27
CA PRO A 68 -13.79 -0.57 -0.40
C PRO A 68 -14.18 -0.78 1.06
N GLU A 69 -15.37 -1.36 1.32
CA GLU A 69 -15.89 -1.58 2.67
C GLU A 69 -15.04 -2.60 3.44
N GLU A 70 -14.66 -3.70 2.76
CA GLU A 70 -13.74 -4.69 3.32
C GLU A 70 -12.37 -4.08 3.61
N LEU A 71 -11.82 -3.31 2.67
CA LEU A 71 -10.54 -2.64 2.83
C LEU A 71 -10.51 -1.75 4.07
N ILE A 72 -11.51 -0.86 4.21
CA ILE A 72 -11.59 0.08 5.33
C ILE A 72 -11.69 -0.68 6.65
N LYS A 73 -12.54 -1.73 6.69
CA LYS A 73 -12.73 -2.54 7.90
C LYS A 73 -11.45 -3.26 8.31
N VAL A 74 -10.81 -3.97 7.38
CA VAL A 74 -9.58 -4.73 7.66
C VAL A 74 -8.44 -3.81 8.05
N LEU A 75 -8.26 -2.68 7.35
CA LEU A 75 -7.18 -1.76 7.66
C LEU A 75 -7.39 -0.98 8.96
N ALA A 76 -8.63 -0.77 9.40
CA ALA A 76 -8.91 -0.16 10.70
C ALA A 76 -8.37 -0.99 11.88
N GLU A 77 -8.21 -2.31 11.73
CA GLU A 77 -7.61 -3.17 12.76
C GLU A 77 -6.11 -2.91 12.95
N PHE A 78 -5.42 -2.44 11.90
CA PHE A 78 -3.97 -2.15 11.93
C PHE A 78 -3.67 -0.66 12.07
N TYR A 79 -4.55 0.18 11.54
CA TYR A 79 -4.37 1.63 11.40
C TYR A 79 -5.61 2.34 11.93
N PRO A 80 -5.73 2.54 13.25
CA PRO A 80 -6.88 3.19 13.84
C PRO A 80 -7.04 4.62 13.32
N ALA A 81 -8.27 5.16 13.39
CA ALA A 81 -8.66 6.43 12.78
C ALA A 81 -7.77 7.61 13.25
N GLU A 82 -7.31 7.59 14.49
CA GLU A 82 -6.41 8.58 15.07
C GLU A 82 -5.07 8.62 14.33
N ARG A 83 -4.53 7.45 13.98
CA ARG A 83 -3.26 7.33 13.24
C ARG A 83 -3.44 7.74 11.77
N GLN A 84 -4.59 7.41 11.17
CA GLN A 84 -4.92 7.91 9.84
C GLN A 84 -5.01 9.44 9.84
N LYS A 85 -5.61 10.05 10.86
CA LYS A 85 -5.68 11.51 11.00
C LYS A 85 -4.31 12.15 11.26
N GLU A 86 -3.43 11.47 12.00
CA GLU A 86 -2.08 11.94 12.32
C GLU A 86 -1.16 11.96 11.07
N PHE A 87 -1.19 10.90 10.25
CA PHE A 87 -0.24 10.73 9.14
C PHE A 87 -0.85 10.88 7.75
N GLY A 88 -2.15 10.68 7.60
CA GLY A 88 -2.75 10.31 6.33
C GLY A 88 -2.40 8.88 5.92
N VAL A 89 -2.80 8.52 4.70
CA VAL A 89 -2.56 7.20 4.10
C VAL A 89 -1.97 7.32 2.71
N VAL A 90 -1.31 6.25 2.27
CA VAL A 90 -0.75 6.14 0.93
C VAL A 90 -0.99 4.75 0.33
N GLY A 91 -1.40 4.73 -0.94
CA GLY A 91 -1.33 3.57 -1.82
C GLY A 91 -0.08 3.67 -2.68
N ILE A 92 0.85 2.74 -2.50
CA ILE A 92 2.12 2.69 -3.21
C ILE A 92 1.93 1.72 -4.37
N GLU A 93 1.80 2.26 -5.58
CA GLU A 93 1.67 1.47 -6.79
C GLU A 93 3.07 1.09 -7.28
N VAL A 94 3.28 -0.21 -7.52
CA VAL A 94 4.57 -0.75 -7.90
C VAL A 94 4.49 -1.59 -9.16
N LYS A 95 5.53 -1.51 -9.99
CA LYS A 95 5.72 -2.38 -11.16
C LYS A 95 6.90 -3.29 -10.88
N ARG A 96 6.76 -4.60 -11.15
CA ARG A 96 7.91 -5.50 -11.07
C ARG A 96 8.77 -5.37 -12.32
N GLU A 97 10.07 -5.50 -12.10
CA GLU A 97 10.99 -5.85 -13.17
C GLU A 97 10.77 -7.32 -13.53
N GLU A 98 10.65 -7.59 -14.84
CA GLU A 98 10.55 -8.94 -15.41
C GLU A 98 11.90 -9.65 -15.43
#